data_AF-A0A9C8C5G9-F1
#
_entry.id   AF-A0A9C8C5G9-F1
#
_cell.length_a   1.000
_cell.length_b   1.000
_cell.length_c   1.000
_cell.angle_alpha   90.00
_cell.angle_beta   90.00
_cell.angle_gamma   90.00
#
_symmetry.space_group_name_H-M   'P 1'
#
loop_
_entity.id
_entity.type
_entity.pdbx_description
1 polymer ?
#
loop_
_entity_poly.entity_id
_entity_poly.type
_entity_poly.pdbx_seq_one_letter_code
_entity_poly.pdbx_strand_id
1 'polypeptide(L)'
;MDEAKKQALEFAKEHYPNFDKASLKLVKAELEDHTDDDLKGPYGIEWRQIFETELGEVKGPCWVSVSIDPYTGELFSYNSHYDETRVSVMPKITKEEAIDKVKEHLPQEGRSIRSMEEAALVITYKDKKQMLVWDVHVDGSFAPDSSEPELMIADFFIVRVDAFTGEIIKPD
;
A
#
# COMPACT_ATOMS: atom_id res chain seq x y z
N MET A 1 -11.67 11.91 -19.24
CA MET A 1 -11.22 11.24 -18.00
C MET A 1 -12.25 10.23 -17.51
N ASP A 2 -13.54 10.58 -17.39
CA ASP A 2 -14.58 9.61 -16.98
C ASP A 2 -14.75 8.46 -17.98
N GLU A 3 -14.58 8.72 -19.28
CA GLU A 3 -14.62 7.68 -20.32
C GLU A 3 -13.45 6.68 -20.19
N ALA A 4 -12.22 7.17 -19.99
CA ALA A 4 -11.05 6.30 -19.78
C ALA A 4 -11.19 5.42 -18.52
N LYS A 5 -11.76 5.97 -17.44
CA LYS A 5 -12.09 5.20 -16.23
C LYS A 5 -13.09 4.09 -16.52
N LYS A 6 -14.13 4.40 -17.30
CA LYS A 6 -15.16 3.43 -17.68
C LYS A 6 -14.58 2.31 -18.54
N GLN A 7 -13.77 2.65 -19.54
CA GLN A 7 -13.08 1.68 -20.40
C GLN A 7 -12.14 0.78 -19.60
N ALA A 8 -11.35 1.36 -18.70
CA ALA A 8 -10.47 0.59 -17.82
C ALA A 8 -11.27 -0.35 -16.89
N LEU A 9 -12.41 0.09 -16.36
CA LEU A 9 -13.29 -0.76 -15.56
C LEU A 9 -13.89 -1.91 -16.36
N GLU A 10 -14.39 -1.65 -17.57
CA GLU A 10 -14.92 -2.67 -18.47
C GLU A 10 -13.83 -3.69 -18.82
N PHE A 11 -12.65 -3.22 -19.19
CA PHE A 11 -11.49 -4.08 -19.45
C PHE A 11 -11.10 -4.93 -18.23
N ALA A 12 -11.04 -4.33 -17.04
CA ALA A 12 -10.71 -5.03 -15.80
C ALA A 12 -11.73 -6.12 -15.48
N LYS A 13 -13.03 -5.86 -15.66
CA LYS A 13 -14.10 -6.86 -15.45
C LYS A 13 -14.05 -8.01 -16.44
N GLU A 14 -13.68 -7.73 -17.69
CA GLU A 14 -13.54 -8.75 -18.73
C GLU A 14 -12.33 -9.66 -18.46
N HIS A 15 -11.20 -9.08 -18.03
CA HIS A 15 -9.92 -9.79 -17.93
C HIS A 15 -9.62 -10.34 -16.53
N TYR A 16 -10.35 -9.91 -15.51
CA TYR A 16 -10.25 -10.44 -14.15
C TYR A 16 -11.57 -11.15 -13.77
N PRO A 17 -11.70 -12.48 -14.00
CA PRO A 17 -12.97 -13.21 -13.82
C PRO A 17 -13.58 -13.12 -12.42
N ASN A 18 -12.77 -12.75 -11.42
CA ASN A 18 -13.18 -12.62 -10.03
C ASN A 18 -13.44 -11.16 -9.62
N PHE A 19 -13.54 -10.20 -10.55
CA PHE A 19 -13.65 -8.77 -10.23
C PHE A 19 -14.83 -8.47 -9.30
N ASP A 20 -16.02 -8.89 -9.70
CA ASP A 20 -17.24 -8.64 -8.92
C ASP A 20 -17.33 -9.55 -7.69
N LYS A 21 -16.67 -10.73 -7.71
CA LYS A 21 -16.67 -11.68 -6.58
C LYS A 21 -15.70 -11.28 -5.47
N ALA A 22 -14.59 -10.64 -5.80
CA ALA A 22 -13.54 -10.27 -4.86
C ALA A 22 -13.83 -8.96 -4.12
N SER A 23 -14.99 -8.32 -4.36
CA SER A 23 -15.39 -7.05 -3.76
C SER A 23 -14.33 -5.96 -3.90
N LEU A 24 -13.78 -5.81 -5.12
CA LEU A 24 -12.75 -4.81 -5.38
C LEU A 24 -13.34 -3.39 -5.32
N LYS A 25 -12.70 -2.50 -4.56
CA LYS A 25 -13.00 -1.06 -4.51
C LYS A 25 -11.91 -0.29 -5.25
N LEU A 26 -12.28 0.83 -5.86
CA LEU A 26 -11.32 1.76 -6.47
C LEU A 26 -10.48 2.41 -5.37
N VAL A 27 -9.14 2.28 -5.45
CA VAL A 27 -8.19 2.84 -4.47
C VAL A 27 -7.23 3.86 -5.08
N LYS A 28 -7.03 3.85 -6.40
CA LYS A 28 -6.22 4.82 -7.14
C LYS A 28 -6.90 5.18 -8.46
N ALA A 29 -6.92 6.47 -8.80
CA ALA A 29 -7.33 6.94 -10.12
C ALA A 29 -6.72 8.33 -10.39
N GLU A 30 -5.51 8.35 -10.93
CA GLU A 30 -4.75 9.58 -11.13
C GLU A 30 -3.86 9.52 -12.38
N LEU A 31 -3.51 10.70 -12.90
CA LEU A 31 -2.53 10.81 -13.97
C LEU A 31 -1.16 10.48 -13.38
N GLU A 32 -0.45 9.54 -13.99
CA GLU A 32 0.93 9.25 -13.60
C GLU A 32 1.79 10.37 -14.16
N ASP A 33 2.44 11.11 -13.26
CA ASP A 33 3.33 12.20 -13.63
C ASP A 33 4.68 11.60 -14.05
N HIS A 34 5.00 11.71 -15.33
CA HIS A 34 6.35 11.51 -15.80
C HIS A 34 7.02 12.87 -15.79
N THR A 35 8.22 12.97 -15.22
CA THR A 35 8.99 14.21 -14.99
C THR A 35 9.37 15.00 -16.25
N ASP A 36 8.80 14.67 -17.41
CA ASP A 36 8.90 15.42 -18.66
C ASP A 36 7.62 16.24 -18.84
N ASP A 37 7.73 17.56 -18.66
CA ASP A 37 6.63 18.55 -18.67
C ASP A 37 5.76 18.52 -19.94
N ASP A 38 6.19 17.85 -21.02
CA ASP A 38 5.52 17.78 -22.30
C ASP A 38 4.78 16.45 -22.58
N LEU A 39 4.98 15.42 -21.74
CA LEU A 39 4.33 14.11 -21.90
C LEU A 39 3.42 13.83 -20.69
N LYS A 40 2.12 14.05 -20.88
CA LYS A 40 1.12 13.59 -19.92
C LYS A 40 1.19 12.06 -19.86
N GLY A 41 1.63 11.53 -18.72
CA GLY A 41 1.73 10.08 -18.52
C GLY A 41 0.36 9.39 -18.49
N PRO A 42 0.37 8.05 -18.50
CA PRO A 42 -0.85 7.27 -18.52
C PRO A 42 -1.70 7.54 -17.28
N TYR A 43 -3.00 7.35 -17.41
CA TYR A 43 -3.92 7.39 -16.28
C TYR A 43 -3.90 6.04 -15.57
N GLY A 44 -3.33 6.01 -14.37
CA GLY A 44 -3.21 4.82 -13.53
C GLY A 44 -4.45 4.63 -12.66
N ILE A 45 -5.06 3.44 -12.76
CA ILE A 45 -6.27 3.07 -12.03
C ILE A 45 -6.02 1.75 -11.30
N GLU A 46 -6.29 1.71 -9.99
CA GLU A 46 -6.15 0.50 -9.18
C GLU A 46 -7.44 0.20 -8.43
N TRP A 47 -7.88 -1.05 -8.49
CA TRP A 47 -8.90 -1.61 -7.64
C TRP A 47 -8.29 -2.66 -6.73
N ARG A 48 -8.69 -2.65 -5.46
CA ARG A 48 -8.20 -3.57 -4.45
C ARG A 48 -9.33 -4.12 -3.63
N GLN A 49 -9.21 -5.37 -3.21
CA GLN A 49 -10.14 -5.98 -2.27
C GLN A 49 -10.03 -5.26 -0.94
N ILE A 50 -11.17 -4.81 -0.42
CA ILE A 50 -11.26 -4.14 0.87
C ILE A 50 -12.25 -4.90 1.74
N PHE A 51 -11.82 -5.27 2.95
CA PHE A 51 -12.71 -5.75 4.00
C PHE A 51 -12.94 -4.63 5.00
N GLU A 52 -14.21 -4.36 5.32
CA GLU A 52 -14.56 -3.41 6.37
C GLU A 52 -14.59 -4.14 7.72
N THR A 53 -13.93 -3.56 8.72
CA THR A 53 -13.89 -4.07 10.09
C THR A 53 -14.17 -2.95 11.08
N GLU A 54 -14.42 -3.30 12.35
CA GLU A 54 -14.61 -2.31 13.42
C GLU A 54 -13.38 -1.44 13.67
N LEU A 55 -12.18 -1.91 13.27
CA LEU A 55 -10.90 -1.22 13.46
C LEU A 55 -10.37 -0.59 12.16
N GLY A 56 -11.19 -0.56 11.10
CA GLY A 56 -10.88 0.09 9.83
C GLY A 56 -10.92 -0.84 8.62
N GLU A 57 -10.43 -0.32 7.49
CA GLU A 57 -10.36 -1.05 6.22
C GLU A 57 -9.12 -1.93 6.13
N VAL A 58 -9.31 -3.20 5.75
CA VAL A 58 -8.24 -4.16 5.49
C VAL A 58 -8.03 -4.29 4.00
N LYS A 59 -6.82 -4.00 3.53
CA LYS A 59 -6.41 -4.26 2.14
C LYS A 59 -6.14 -5.74 1.94
N GLY A 60 -7.00 -6.40 1.18
CA GLY A 60 -6.90 -7.82 0.83
C GLY A 60 -5.81 -8.13 -0.20
N PRO A 61 -5.58 -9.44 -0.45
CA PRO A 61 -4.60 -9.89 -1.43
C PRO A 61 -5.04 -9.61 -2.88
N CYS A 62 -6.35 -9.58 -3.17
CA CYS A 62 -6.82 -9.37 -4.53
C CYS A 62 -6.68 -7.92 -4.99
N TRP A 63 -6.12 -7.69 -6.16
CA TRP A 63 -6.05 -6.36 -6.78
C TRP A 63 -5.95 -6.43 -8.31
N VAL A 64 -6.33 -5.34 -8.96
CA VAL A 64 -6.22 -5.11 -10.41
C VAL A 64 -5.73 -3.69 -10.62
N SER A 65 -4.72 -3.52 -11.46
CA SER A 65 -4.17 -2.24 -11.87
C SER A 65 -4.19 -2.13 -13.40
N VAL A 66 -4.64 -0.99 -13.90
CA VAL A 66 -4.74 -0.65 -15.32
C VAL A 66 -4.10 0.71 -15.54
N SER A 67 -3.24 0.81 -16.55
CA SER A 67 -2.74 2.08 -17.07
C SER A 67 -3.33 2.33 -18.45
N ILE A 68 -3.97 3.48 -18.67
CA ILE A 68 -4.68 3.80 -19.92
C ILE A 68 -4.39 5.23 -20.37
N ASP A 69 -4.30 5.46 -21.68
CA ASP A 69 -4.24 6.82 -22.23
C ASP A 69 -5.57 7.55 -21.95
N PRO A 70 -5.56 8.68 -21.23
CA PRO A 70 -6.79 9.39 -20.87
C PRO A 70 -7.51 10.06 -22.04
N TYR A 71 -6.86 10.19 -23.20
CA TYR A 71 -7.35 10.86 -24.41
C TYR A 71 -7.75 9.87 -25.51
N THR A 72 -6.95 8.83 -25.73
CA THR A 72 -7.20 7.84 -26.79
C THR A 72 -7.94 6.61 -26.28
N GLY A 73 -7.86 6.31 -24.98
CA GLY A 73 -8.38 5.06 -24.42
C GLY A 73 -7.47 3.85 -24.68
N GLU A 74 -6.26 4.06 -25.21
CA GLU A 74 -5.30 2.99 -25.45
C GLU A 74 -4.78 2.43 -24.11
N LEU A 75 -4.85 1.11 -23.95
CA LEU A 75 -4.34 0.43 -22.76
C LEU A 75 -2.82 0.28 -22.84
N PHE A 76 -2.11 0.79 -21.83
CA PHE A 76 -0.67 0.64 -21.71
C PHE A 76 -0.28 -0.59 -20.90
N SER A 77 -0.97 -0.83 -19.79
CA SER A 77 -0.61 -1.92 -18.87
C SER A 77 -1.83 -2.49 -18.15
N TYR A 78 -1.74 -3.78 -17.84
CA TYR A 78 -2.70 -4.49 -17.00
C TYR A 78 -1.93 -5.45 -16.10
N ASN A 79 -2.14 -5.32 -14.80
CA ASN A 79 -1.60 -6.24 -13.80
C ASN A 79 -2.72 -6.65 -12.86
N SER A 80 -2.74 -7.91 -12.46
CA SER A 80 -3.70 -8.39 -11.48
C SER A 80 -3.10 -9.47 -10.60
N HIS A 81 -3.67 -9.58 -9.41
CA HIS A 81 -3.37 -10.66 -8.49
C HIS A 81 -4.66 -11.17 -7.88
N TYR A 82 -4.81 -12.49 -7.92
CA TYR A 82 -5.89 -13.19 -7.25
C TYR A 82 -5.28 -14.18 -6.26
N ASP A 83 -5.71 -14.07 -5.00
CA ASP A 83 -5.56 -15.14 -4.02
C ASP A 83 -6.73 -15.12 -3.06
N GLU A 84 -7.07 -16.29 -2.53
CA GLU A 84 -8.11 -16.43 -1.51
C GLU A 84 -7.57 -15.92 -0.17
N THR A 85 -8.39 -15.17 0.57
CA THR A 85 -8.05 -14.79 1.94
C THR A 85 -8.14 -16.01 2.86
N ARG A 86 -7.01 -16.40 3.47
CA ARG A 86 -6.87 -17.56 4.36
C ARG A 86 -6.49 -17.19 5.80
N VAL A 87 -6.41 -15.90 6.08
CA VAL A 87 -6.14 -15.33 7.42
C VAL A 87 -7.37 -14.56 7.89
N SER A 88 -7.54 -14.45 9.21
CA SER A 88 -8.58 -13.58 9.78
C SER A 88 -8.32 -12.13 9.37
N VAL A 89 -9.39 -11.39 9.04
CA VAL A 89 -9.35 -9.96 8.75
C VAL A 89 -9.57 -9.09 9.99
N MET A 90 -9.90 -9.68 11.13
CA MET A 90 -10.17 -8.97 12.38
C MET A 90 -8.87 -8.79 13.17
N PRO A 91 -8.28 -7.58 13.23
CA PRO A 91 -7.09 -7.33 14.03
C PRO A 91 -7.43 -7.37 15.52
N LYS A 92 -6.42 -7.64 16.36
CA LYS A 92 -6.53 -7.57 17.83
C LYS A 92 -5.96 -6.29 18.42
N ILE A 93 -5.13 -5.59 17.65
CA ILE A 93 -4.55 -4.31 18.05
C ILE A 93 -5.01 -3.18 17.12
N THR A 94 -5.12 -1.98 17.65
CA THR A 94 -5.50 -0.78 16.90
C THR A 94 -4.32 -0.21 16.10
N LYS A 95 -4.63 0.76 15.24
CA LYS A 95 -3.63 1.56 14.51
C LYS A 95 -2.66 2.24 15.48
N GLU A 96 -3.19 2.84 16.54
CA GLU A 96 -2.42 3.60 17.54
C GLU A 96 -1.47 2.68 18.30
N GLU A 97 -1.96 1.51 18.71
CA GLU A 97 -1.12 0.49 19.36
C GLU A 97 0.01 0.01 18.44
N ALA A 98 -0.26 -0.18 17.14
CA ALA A 98 0.78 -0.54 16.17
C ALA A 98 1.82 0.56 16.01
N ILE A 99 1.40 1.83 15.88
CA ILE A 99 2.30 2.98 15.80
C ILE A 99 3.16 3.07 17.06
N ASP A 100 2.58 2.90 18.24
CA ASP A 100 3.33 2.96 19.50
C ASP A 100 4.36 1.82 19.61
N LYS A 101 4.04 0.61 19.11
CA LYS A 101 5.02 -0.49 18.99
C LYS A 101 6.21 -0.11 18.11
N VAL A 102 5.98 0.61 17.01
CA VAL A 102 7.07 1.07 16.13
C VAL A 102 7.90 2.16 16.82
N LYS A 103 7.29 3.11 17.52
CA LYS A 103 8.01 4.12 18.30
C LYS A 103 8.89 3.51 19.39
N GLU A 104 8.39 2.49 20.08
CA GLU A 104 9.16 1.74 21.09
C GLU A 104 10.34 0.97 20.48
N HIS A 105 10.22 0.54 19.22
CA HIS A 105 11.23 -0.28 18.55
C HIS A 105 12.34 0.53 17.86
N LEU A 106 12.03 1.74 17.37
CA LEU A 106 12.99 2.53 16.60
C LEU A 106 14.05 3.17 17.51
N PRO A 107 15.35 3.03 17.19
CA PRO A 107 16.40 3.71 17.94
C PRO A 107 16.27 5.21 17.77
N GLN A 108 16.28 5.95 18.89
CA GLN A 108 16.20 7.41 18.89
C GLN A 108 17.54 8.09 18.55
N GLU A 109 18.66 7.36 18.63
CA GLU A 109 19.98 7.92 18.35
C GLU A 109 20.27 7.93 16.85
N GLY A 110 20.65 9.10 16.32
CA GLY A 110 21.06 9.27 14.92
C GLY A 110 19.93 9.29 13.88
N ARG A 111 18.67 9.23 14.31
CA ARG A 111 17.49 9.32 13.43
C ARG A 111 16.57 10.45 13.87
N SER A 112 16.14 11.27 12.91
CA SER A 112 15.07 12.24 13.09
C SER A 112 13.82 11.71 12.39
N ILE A 113 12.85 11.25 13.18
CA ILE A 113 11.54 10.84 12.67
C ILE A 113 10.72 12.11 12.43
N ARG A 114 10.30 12.34 11.18
CA ARG A 114 9.47 13.48 10.79
C ARG A 114 7.99 13.17 11.00
N SER A 115 7.54 11.98 10.59
CA SER A 115 6.16 11.55 10.80
C SER A 115 6.03 10.03 10.92
N MET A 116 5.03 9.63 11.69
CA MET A 116 4.62 8.23 11.90
C MET A 116 3.14 8.20 12.30
N GLU A 117 2.30 8.80 11.46
CA GLU A 117 0.86 8.95 11.73
C GLU A 117 0.00 8.08 10.80
N GLU A 118 0.61 7.48 9.80
CA GLU A 118 -0.05 6.65 8.81
C GLU A 118 0.27 5.18 9.04
N ALA A 119 -0.78 4.38 9.16
CA ALA A 119 -0.67 2.93 9.10
C ALA A 119 -1.84 2.37 8.31
N ALA A 120 -1.57 1.37 7.49
CA ALA A 120 -2.59 0.66 6.73
C ALA A 120 -2.67 -0.79 7.24
N LEU A 121 -3.88 -1.31 7.39
CA LEU A 121 -4.11 -2.72 7.72
C LEU A 121 -4.13 -3.53 6.41
N VAL A 122 -3.21 -4.48 6.28
CA VAL A 122 -2.94 -5.17 5.00
C VAL A 122 -2.77 -6.67 5.22
N ILE A 123 -3.30 -7.47 4.31
CA ILE A 123 -2.92 -8.88 4.18
C ILE A 123 -1.65 -8.97 3.33
N THR A 124 -0.58 -9.48 3.91
CA THR A 124 0.72 -9.69 3.25
C THR A 124 1.18 -11.13 3.40
N TYR A 125 2.38 -11.45 2.90
CA TYR A 125 2.97 -12.77 2.99
C TYR A 125 4.31 -12.73 3.73
N LYS A 126 4.52 -13.72 4.60
CA LYS A 126 5.82 -14.08 5.16
C LYS A 126 5.98 -15.59 5.08
N ASP A 127 7.11 -16.08 4.58
CA ASP A 127 7.34 -17.52 4.38
C ASP A 127 6.20 -18.24 3.63
N LYS A 128 5.65 -17.57 2.60
CA LYS A 128 4.49 -18.02 1.81
C LYS A 128 3.19 -18.21 2.61
N LYS A 129 3.10 -17.67 3.82
CA LYS A 129 1.88 -17.66 4.65
C LYS A 129 1.30 -16.26 4.69
N GLN A 130 -0.02 -16.17 4.53
CA GLN A 130 -0.73 -14.91 4.69
C GLN A 130 -0.70 -14.47 6.16
N MET A 131 -0.51 -13.17 6.36
CA MET A 131 -0.53 -12.51 7.66
C MET A 131 -1.32 -11.20 7.55
N LEU A 132 -2.06 -10.87 8.61
CA LEU A 132 -2.66 -9.55 8.76
C LEU A 132 -1.67 -8.66 9.52
N VAL A 133 -1.30 -7.54 8.93
CA VAL A 133 -0.28 -6.64 9.47
C VAL A 133 -0.72 -5.19 9.40
N TRP A 134 -0.25 -4.40 10.35
CA TRP A 134 -0.21 -2.95 10.21
C TRP A 134 1.09 -2.57 9.50
N ASP A 135 0.98 -2.06 8.27
CA ASP A 135 2.06 -1.39 7.56
C ASP A 135 2.12 0.05 8.08
N VAL A 136 3.03 0.32 9.03
CA VAL A 136 3.26 1.66 9.59
C VAL A 136 4.26 2.39 8.71
N HIS A 137 3.85 3.52 8.14
CA HIS A 137 4.69 4.36 7.31
C HIS A 137 5.52 5.28 8.21
N VAL A 138 6.84 5.22 8.03
CA VAL A 138 7.78 6.06 8.77
C VAL A 138 8.47 6.97 7.78
N ASP A 139 8.23 8.27 7.92
CA ASP A 139 9.01 9.31 7.27
C ASP A 139 10.03 9.84 8.28
N GLY A 140 11.29 9.73 7.93
CA GLY A 140 12.34 10.29 8.74
C GLY A 140 13.56 10.66 7.94
N SER A 141 14.64 10.80 8.67
CA SER A 141 15.96 11.02 8.13
C SER A 141 16.99 10.43 9.08
N PHE A 142 18.10 9.96 8.53
CA PHE A 142 19.20 9.43 9.33
C PHE A 142 20.51 10.07 8.90
N ALA A 143 21.42 10.24 9.85
CA ALA A 143 22.80 10.54 9.56
C ALA A 143 23.52 9.22 9.25
N PRO A 144 24.09 9.02 8.04
CA PRO A 144 24.78 7.79 7.68
C PRO A 144 26.04 7.55 8.52
N ASP A 145 26.60 8.63 9.09
CA ASP A 145 27.67 8.59 10.08
C ASP A 145 27.38 9.62 11.20
N SER A 146 27.57 9.19 12.45
CA SER A 146 27.59 10.06 13.64
C SER A 146 28.60 11.22 13.56
N SER A 147 29.58 11.15 12.66
CA SER A 147 30.59 12.18 12.43
C SER A 147 30.14 13.29 11.46
N GLU A 148 29.07 13.07 10.68
CA GLU A 148 28.54 14.04 9.70
C GLU A 148 27.03 14.29 9.90
N PRO A 149 26.60 14.86 11.05
CA PRO A 149 25.19 15.06 11.39
C PRO A 149 24.46 16.04 10.46
N GLU A 150 25.18 16.76 9.61
CA GLU A 150 24.62 17.70 8.63
C GLU A 150 24.13 17.00 7.35
N LEU A 151 24.61 15.78 7.07
CA LEU A 151 24.18 14.98 5.92
C LEU A 151 23.02 14.07 6.30
N MET A 152 21.83 14.67 6.41
CA MET A 152 20.60 13.95 6.70
C MET A 152 20.01 13.37 5.40
N ILE A 153 19.98 12.03 5.31
CA ILE A 153 19.34 11.33 4.19
C ILE A 153 17.88 11.13 4.54
N ALA A 154 16.97 11.69 3.72
CA ALA A 154 15.54 11.42 3.84
C ALA A 154 15.28 9.93 3.57
N ASP A 155 14.55 9.30 4.48
CA ASP A 155 14.25 7.88 4.42
C ASP A 155 12.76 7.67 4.64
N PHE A 156 12.14 6.94 3.72
CA PHE A 156 10.77 6.49 3.81
C PHE A 156 10.79 4.97 3.85
N PHE A 157 10.35 4.40 4.97
CA PHE A 157 10.30 2.95 5.12
C PHE A 157 9.01 2.51 5.82
N ILE A 158 8.63 1.26 5.57
CA ILE A 158 7.45 0.64 6.15
C ILE A 158 7.91 -0.34 7.23
N VAL A 159 7.42 -0.16 8.45
CA VAL A 159 7.59 -1.12 9.53
C VAL A 159 6.31 -1.92 9.67
N ARG A 160 6.44 -3.25 9.63
CA ARG A 160 5.29 -4.15 9.73
C ARG A 160 5.09 -4.63 11.16
N VAL A 161 3.87 -4.51 11.66
CA VAL A 161 3.46 -5.01 12.97
C VAL A 161 2.41 -6.11 12.77
N ASP A 162 2.59 -7.28 13.38
CA ASP A 162 1.58 -8.34 13.38
C ASP A 162 0.30 -7.80 14.06
N ALA A 163 -0.82 -7.83 13.33
CA ALA A 163 -2.07 -7.23 13.79
C ALA A 163 -2.78 -8.06 14.88
N PHE A 164 -2.29 -9.26 15.19
CA PHE A 164 -2.81 -10.12 16.27
C PHE A 164 -1.95 -10.06 17.54
N THR A 165 -0.63 -9.94 17.40
CA THR A 165 0.30 -10.00 18.55
C THR A 165 0.93 -8.65 18.90
N GLY A 166 0.94 -7.70 17.97
CA GLY A 166 1.68 -6.44 18.12
C GLY A 166 3.19 -6.59 17.96
N GLU A 167 3.67 -7.75 17.51
CA GLU A 167 5.10 -7.97 17.31
C GLU A 167 5.59 -7.33 16.00
N ILE A 168 6.79 -6.75 16.04
CA ILE A 168 7.45 -6.20 14.85
C ILE A 168 7.93 -7.36 13.97
N ILE A 169 7.50 -7.34 12.72
CA ILE A 169 7.89 -8.32 11.70
C ILE A 169 9.14 -7.83 11.01
N LYS A 170 10.25 -8.55 11.22
CA LYS A 170 11.51 -8.26 10.54
C LYS A 170 11.40 -8.53 9.03
N PRO A 171 12.00 -7.67 8.18
CA PRO A 171 12.18 -7.97 6.77
C PRO A 171 13.09 -9.20 6.60
N ASP A 172 12.86 -9.97 5.54
CA ASP A 172 13.65 -11.14 5.17
C ASP A 172 15.05 -10.75 4.66
#